data_AF-T2MD40-F1
#
_entry.id   AF-T2MD40-F1
#
_cell.length_a   1.000
_cell.length_b   1.000
_cell.length_c   1.000
_cell.angle_alpha   90.00
_cell.angle_beta   90.00
_cell.angle_gamma   90.00
#
_symmetry.space_group_name_H-M   'P 1'
#
loop_
_entity.id
_entity.type
_entity.pdbx_description
1 polymer ?
#
loop_
_entity_poly.entity_id
_entity_poly.type
_entity_poly.pdbx_seq_one_letter_code
_entity_poly.pdbx_strand_id
1 'polypeptide(L)'
;MVNSNKVIIVLSGKRKSGKDYIADKNFLTRLVTILVCKIKLANPIKMHFSKKFGLNFEELITSSPYKEEVRKEMILWGNEQRLTDPFVFNVF
;
A
#
# COMPACT_ATOMS: atom_id res chain seq x y z
N MET A 1 11.06 2.51 -32.95
CA MET A 1 10.71 3.08 -31.63
C MET A 1 9.72 2.15 -30.97
N VAL A 2 10.08 1.48 -29.88
CA VAL A 2 9.12 0.66 -29.13
C VAL A 2 8.27 1.65 -28.33
N ASN A 3 7.02 1.82 -28.72
CA ASN A 3 6.08 2.65 -27.99
C ASN A 3 5.72 1.92 -26.70
N SER A 4 6.46 2.15 -25.62
CA SER A 4 6.18 1.54 -24.32
C SER A 4 4.96 2.21 -23.71
N ASN A 5 3.77 1.82 -24.14
CA ASN A 5 2.51 2.23 -23.54
C ASN A 5 2.46 1.71 -22.10
N LYS A 6 2.75 2.60 -21.13
CA LYS A 6 2.63 2.30 -19.70
C LYS A 6 1.19 2.53 -19.27
N VAL A 7 0.63 1.59 -18.52
CA VAL A 7 -0.73 1.68 -17.98
C VAL A 7 -0.64 1.70 -16.46
N ILE A 8 -1.32 2.66 -15.83
CA ILE A 8 -1.47 2.72 -14.37
C ILE A 8 -2.89 2.26 -14.04
N ILE A 9 -2.98 1.19 -13.25
CA ILE A 9 -4.26 0.66 -12.76
C ILE A 9 -4.38 1.01 -11.28
N VAL A 10 -5.38 1.83 -10.95
CA VAL A 10 -5.68 2.19 -9.56
C VAL A 10 -6.84 1.33 -9.07
N LEU A 11 -6.58 0.49 -8.07
CA LEU A 11 -7.61 -0.32 -7.41
C LEU A 11 -8.06 0.37 -6.11
N SER A 12 -9.31 0.84 -6.08
CA SER A 12 -9.92 1.54 -4.94
C SER A 12 -11.21 0.86 -4.48
N GLY A 13 -11.59 1.06 -3.20
CA GLY A 13 -12.82 0.47 -2.64
C GLY A 13 -12.77 0.20 -1.13
N LYS A 14 -13.89 -0.23 -0.55
CA LYS A 14 -14.06 -0.48 0.90
C LYS A 14 -13.21 -1.67 1.40
N ARG A 15 -13.02 -1.76 2.73
CA ARG A 15 -12.30 -2.87 3.38
C ARG A 15 -13.06 -4.18 3.13
N LYS A 16 -12.33 -5.29 2.99
CA LYS A 16 -12.85 -6.63 2.65
C LYS A 16 -13.59 -6.75 1.31
N SER A 17 -13.50 -5.77 0.41
CA SER A 17 -14.07 -5.86 -0.95
C SER A 17 -13.19 -6.61 -1.97
N GLY A 18 -12.24 -7.44 -1.54
CA GLY A 18 -11.45 -8.29 -2.45
C GLY A 18 -10.37 -7.62 -3.31
N LYS A 19 -10.03 -6.34 -3.10
CA LYS A 19 -9.01 -5.63 -3.91
C LYS A 19 -7.64 -6.29 -3.89
N ASP A 20 -7.18 -6.68 -2.70
CA ASP A 20 -5.89 -7.37 -2.55
C ASP A 20 -5.90 -8.70 -3.29
N TYR A 21 -7.02 -9.42 -3.25
CA TYR A 21 -7.20 -10.68 -3.98
C TYR A 21 -7.09 -10.49 -5.50
N ILE A 22 -7.71 -9.44 -6.06
CA ILE A 22 -7.59 -9.13 -7.51
C ILE A 22 -6.16 -8.71 -7.85
N ALA A 23 -5.52 -7.94 -6.98
CA ALA A 23 -4.15 -7.48 -7.16
C ALA A 23 -3.08 -8.57 -6.99
N ASP A 24 -3.36 -9.63 -6.21
CA ASP A 24 -2.44 -10.76 -5.97
C ASP A 24 -2.71 -11.93 -6.91
N LYS A 25 -3.97 -12.30 -7.12
CA LYS A 25 -4.34 -13.57 -7.75
C LYS A 25 -4.59 -13.39 -9.23
N ASN A 26 -3.71 -13.96 -10.05
CA ASN A 26 -3.93 -14.31 -11.45
C ASN A 26 -4.28 -13.19 -12.45
N PHE A 27 -4.65 -11.98 -12.03
CA PHE A 27 -4.95 -10.89 -12.96
C PHE A 27 -3.66 -10.34 -13.59
N LEU A 28 -2.66 -10.06 -12.77
CA LEU A 28 -1.36 -9.58 -13.24
C LEU A 28 -0.51 -10.69 -13.88
N THR A 29 -0.58 -11.92 -13.38
CA THR A 29 0.17 -13.05 -13.95
C THR A 29 -0.45 -13.62 -15.23
N ARG A 30 -1.74 -13.41 -15.50
CA ARG A 30 -2.34 -13.71 -16.82
C ARG A 30 -2.01 -12.66 -17.88
N LEU A 31 -1.53 -11.48 -17.47
CA LEU A 31 -0.90 -10.50 -18.34
C LEU A 31 0.59 -10.86 -18.58
N VAL A 32 0.88 -12.15 -18.76
CA VAL A 32 2.22 -12.79 -18.74
C VAL A 32 3.25 -12.13 -19.66
N THR A 33 2.81 -11.35 -20.64
CA THR A 33 3.64 -10.66 -21.63
C THR A 33 4.05 -9.23 -21.23
N ILE A 34 3.62 -8.70 -20.08
CA ILE A 34 4.00 -7.36 -19.61
C ILE A 34 4.60 -7.37 -18.21
N LEU A 35 5.61 -6.51 -18.01
CA LEU A 35 6.20 -6.27 -16.70
C LEU A 35 5.21 -5.50 -15.83
N VAL A 36 4.91 -6.04 -14.65
CA VAL A 36 3.98 -5.44 -13.70
C VAL A 36 4.69 -5.12 -12.39
N CYS A 37 4.48 -3.89 -11.88
CA CYS A 37 4.88 -3.47 -10.56
C CYS A 37 3.65 -3.23 -9.67
N LYS A 38 3.62 -3.83 -8.48
CA LYS A 38 2.55 -3.62 -7.50
C LYS A 38 2.98 -2.59 -6.47
N ILE A 39 2.29 -1.48 -6.42
CA ILE A 39 2.51 -0.41 -5.43
C ILE A 39 1.39 -0.42 -4.41
N LYS A 40 1.73 -0.52 -3.12
CA LYS A 40 0.79 -0.37 -2.00
C LYS A 40 1.00 1.00 -1.35
N LEU A 41 0.08 1.94 -1.58
CA LEU A 41 0.14 3.29 -1.01
C LEU A 41 0.18 3.32 0.54
N ALA A 42 -0.28 2.26 1.19
CA ALA A 42 -0.22 2.14 2.64
C ALA A 42 1.15 1.69 3.18
N ASN A 43 2.09 1.25 2.34
CA ASN A 43 3.40 0.78 2.82
C ASN A 43 4.28 1.91 3.38
N PRO A 44 4.42 3.08 2.73
CA PRO A 44 5.25 4.16 3.27
C PRO A 44 4.76 4.64 4.64
N ILE A 45 3.45 4.90 4.81
CA ILE A 45 2.89 5.27 6.12
C ILE A 45 3.16 4.19 7.18
N LYS A 46 3.03 2.90 6.86
CA LYS A 46 3.35 1.81 7.79
C LYS A 46 4.82 1.80 8.19
N MET A 47 5.73 2.07 7.25
CA MET A 47 7.17 2.13 7.52
C MET A 47 7.51 3.30 8.45
N HIS A 48 6.93 4.48 8.21
CA HIS A 48 7.20 5.62 9.08
C HIS A 48 6.56 5.42 10.46
N PHE A 49 5.34 4.90 10.50
CA PHE A 49 4.64 4.58 11.74
C PHE A 49 5.41 3.54 12.56
N SER A 50 5.90 2.48 11.93
CA SER A 50 6.68 1.44 12.62
C SER A 50 7.98 1.97 13.18
N LYS A 51 8.70 2.81 12.43
CA LYS A 51 9.92 3.49 12.91
C LYS A 51 9.63 4.44 14.07
N LYS A 52 8.54 5.19 14.01
CA LYS A 52 8.19 6.19 15.03
C LYS A 52 7.77 5.54 16.36
N PHE A 53 7.02 4.44 16.29
CA PHE A 53 6.41 3.78 17.45
C PHE A 53 7.07 2.46 17.84
N GLY A 54 8.19 2.09 17.20
CA GLY A 54 8.93 0.85 17.53
C GLY A 54 8.19 -0.44 17.17
N LEU A 55 7.38 -0.43 16.11
CA LEU A 55 6.57 -1.59 15.69
C LEU A 55 7.31 -2.45 14.66
N ASN A 56 6.88 -3.70 14.51
CA ASN A 56 7.42 -4.60 13.50
C ASN A 56 6.82 -4.27 12.11
N PHE A 57 7.62 -3.66 11.23
CA PHE A 57 7.18 -3.31 9.88
C PHE A 57 6.74 -4.50 9.04
N GLU A 58 7.53 -5.59 9.07
CA GLU A 58 7.26 -6.80 8.29
C GLU A 58 5.92 -7.41 8.66
N GLU A 59 5.56 -7.35 9.94
CA GLU A 59 4.26 -7.81 10.40
C GLU A 59 3.11 -6.87 9.97
N LEU A 60 3.32 -5.54 10.01
CA LEU A 60 2.33 -4.53 9.60
C LEU A 60 1.95 -4.58 8.11
N ILE A 61 2.85 -5.05 7.26
CA ILE A 61 2.57 -5.18 5.82
C ILE A 61 1.82 -6.48 5.46
N THR A 62 1.68 -7.41 6.40
CA THR A 62 0.93 -8.66 6.22
C THR A 62 -0.58 -8.49 6.48
N SER A 63 -1.30 -9.62 6.43
CA SER A 63 -2.72 -9.72 6.79
C SER A 63 -2.96 -10.09 8.25
N SER A 64 -1.94 -9.96 9.11
CA SER A 64 -2.02 -10.34 10.52
C SER A 64 -3.03 -9.49 11.33
N PRO A 65 -3.58 -10.03 12.44
CA PRO A 65 -4.38 -9.27 13.41
C PRO A 65 -3.63 -8.07 14.00
N TYR A 66 -2.32 -8.19 14.21
CA TYR A 66 -1.43 -7.13 14.71
C TYR A 66 -1.60 -5.81 13.96
N LYS A 67 -1.74 -5.87 12.62
CA LYS A 67 -1.99 -4.67 11.81
C LYS A 67 -3.33 -4.00 12.15
N GLU A 68 -4.36 -4.78 12.45
CA GLU A 68 -5.70 -4.25 12.72
C GLU A 68 -5.78 -3.57 14.10
N GLU A 69 -4.99 -4.03 15.08
CA GLU A 69 -4.91 -3.43 16.42
C GLU A 69 -4.46 -1.97 16.36
N VAL A 70 -3.40 -1.70 15.59
CA VAL A 70 -2.82 -0.35 15.47
C VAL A 70 -3.39 0.48 14.32
N ARG A 71 -4.35 -0.07 13.55
CA ARG A 71 -4.83 0.54 12.31
C ARG A 71 -5.44 1.93 12.53
N LYS A 72 -6.24 2.08 13.59
CA LYS A 72 -6.95 3.34 13.87
C LYS A 72 -5.95 4.45 14.20
N GLU A 73 -4.99 4.16 15.06
CA GLU A 73 -3.95 5.10 15.47
C GLU A 73 -3.06 5.48 14.29
N MET A 74 -2.66 4.51 13.47
CA MET A 74 -1.89 4.77 12.25
C MET A 74 -2.62 5.72 11.28
N ILE A 75 -3.94 5.57 11.12
CA ILE A 75 -4.74 6.46 10.25
C ILE A 75 -4.77 7.88 10.81
N LEU A 76 -5.02 8.03 12.12
CA LEU A 76 -5.07 9.35 12.78
C LEU A 76 -3.72 10.04 12.67
N TRP A 77 -2.65 9.35 13.10
CA TRP A 77 -1.29 9.85 13.01
C TRP A 77 -0.90 10.24 11.58
N GLY A 78 -1.20 9.39 10.59
CA GLY A 78 -0.88 9.70 9.20
C GLY A 78 -1.65 10.89 8.64
N ASN A 79 -2.89 11.13 9.10
CA ASN A 79 -3.64 12.32 8.72
C ASN A 79 -3.02 13.57 9.33
N GLU A 80 -2.59 13.51 10.60
CA GLU A 80 -1.88 14.61 11.26
C GLU A 80 -0.58 14.95 10.52
N GLN A 81 0.23 13.95 10.14
CA GLN A 81 1.46 14.21 9.38
C GLN A 81 1.18 14.87 8.02
N ARG A 82 0.10 14.47 7.34
CA ARG A 82 -0.31 15.05 6.05
C ARG A 82 -0.83 16.49 6.15
N LEU A 83 -1.29 16.93 7.31
CA LEU A 83 -1.64 18.33 7.54
C LEU A 83 -0.40 19.23 7.55
N THR A 84 0.74 18.69 8.00
CA THR A 84 2.03 19.40 7.99
C THR A 84 2.70 19.32 6.63
N ASP A 85 2.78 18.12 6.04
CA ASP A 85 3.34 17.89 4.72
C ASP A 85 2.49 16.86 3.94
N PRO A 86 1.73 17.28 2.91
CA PRO A 86 0.93 16.38 2.09
C PRO A 86 1.73 15.26 1.40
N PHE A 87 3.05 15.45 1.21
CA PHE A 87 3.93 14.54 0.48
C PHE A 87 4.83 13.69 1.37
N VAL A 88 4.66 13.75 2.69
CA VAL A 88 5.49 13.05 3.69
C VAL A 88 5.64 11.54 3.48
N PHE A 89 4.73 10.91 2.72
CA PHE A 89 4.71 9.47 2.44
C PHE A 89 4.96 9.11 0.96
N ASN A 90 5.35 10.07 0.12
CA ASN A 90 5.61 9.84 -1.32
C ASN A 90 6.99 9.22 -1.57
N VAL A 91 7.22 8.04 -1.02
CA VAL A 91 8.44 7.25 -1.24
C VAL A 91 7.99 5.90 -1.80
N PHE A 92 8.25 5.66 -3.09
CA PHE A 92 7.83 4.45 -3.82
C PHE A 92 9.02 3.77 -4.48
#